data_AF-A0A538DL87-F1
#
_entry.id   AF-A0A538DL87-F1
#
_cell.length_a   1.000
_cell.length_b   1.000
_cell.length_c   1.000
_cell.angle_alpha   90.00
_cell.angle_beta   90.00
_cell.angle_gamma   90.00
#
_symmetry.space_group_name_H-M   'P 1'
#
loop_
_entity.id
_entity.type
_entity.pdbx_description
1 polymer ?
#
loop_
_entity_poly.entity_id
_entity_poly.type
_entity_poly.pdbx_seq_one_letter_code
_entity_poly.pdbx_strand_id
1 'polypeptide(L)' 'MRLRIRFAKRGKIRFTSHRDTARVWERTVRRAQLPVAYSQGFSPHARLSFGLALSTGFESDAEYLDIELDP' A
#
# COMPACT_ATOMS: atom_id res chain seq x y z
N MET A 1 -5.99 7.41 -13.35
CA MET A 1 -4.51 7.48 -13.53
C MET A 1 -3.84 6.44 -12.64
N ARG A 2 -2.74 5.77 -13.04
CA ARG A 2 -2.01 4.82 -12.17
C ARG A 2 -0.69 5.42 -11.69
N LEU A 3 -0.45 5.41 -10.38
CA LEU A 3 0.78 5.88 -9.75
C LEU A 3 1.51 4.72 -9.10
N ARG A 4 2.83 4.61 -9.33
CA ARG A 4 3.72 3.69 -8.62
C ARG A 4 4.47 4.43 -7.52
N ILE A 5 4.36 3.94 -6.30
CA ILE A 5 5.05 4.44 -5.11
C ILE A 5 6.17 3.47 -4.76
N ARG A 6 7.40 3.97 -4.66
CA ARG A 6 8.52 3.24 -4.06
C ARG A 6 8.67 3.65 -2.60
N PHE A 7 8.80 2.69 -1.70
CA PHE A 7 9.04 2.95 -0.29
C PHE A 7 10.09 2.00 0.30
N ALA A 8 10.66 2.39 1.43
CA ALA A 8 11.59 1.57 2.19
C ALA A 8 10.91 1.01 3.44
N LYS A 9 11.30 -0.20 3.82
CA LYS A 9 10.90 -0.88 5.06
C LYS A 9 12.16 -1.14 5.88
N ARG A 10 12.50 -0.22 6.80
CA ARG A 10 13.75 -0.24 7.59
C ARG A 10 13.49 -0.11 9.10
N GLY A 11 14.36 -0.68 9.92
CA GLY A 11 14.24 -0.61 11.38
C GLY A 11 12.99 -1.30 11.91
N LYS A 12 12.31 -0.73 12.92
CA LYS A 12 11.20 -1.39 13.65
C LYS A 12 10.04 -1.83 12.75
N ILE A 13 9.80 -1.14 11.63
CA ILE A 13 8.72 -1.50 10.70
C ILE A 13 8.96 -2.85 10.00
N ARG A 14 10.20 -3.37 9.96
CA ARG A 14 10.51 -4.69 9.35
C ARG A 14 9.71 -5.84 9.94
N PHE A 15 9.27 -5.71 11.20
CA PHE A 15 8.48 -6.70 11.92
C PHE A 15 6.98 -6.64 11.61
N THR A 16 6.51 -5.69 10.79
CA THR A 16 5.12 -5.69 10.31
C THR A 16 4.94 -6.79 9.27
N SER A 17 3.81 -7.50 9.34
CA SER A 17 3.42 -8.44 8.29
C SER A 17 3.07 -7.70 6.99
N HIS A 18 2.93 -8.44 5.89
CA HIS A 18 2.41 -7.88 4.64
C HIS A 18 1.02 -7.25 4.83
N ARG A 19 0.13 -7.92 5.59
CA ARG A 19 -1.23 -7.43 5.87
C ARG A 19 -1.23 -6.14 6.68
N ASP A 20 -0.33 -6.02 7.66
CA ASP A 20 -0.21 -4.80 8.45
C ASP A 20 0.32 -3.64 7.59
N THR A 21 1.27 -3.94 6.72
CA THR A 21 1.80 -2.98 5.74
C THR A 21 0.70 -2.51 4.80
N ALA A 22 -0.14 -3.41 4.28
CA ALA A 22 -1.29 -3.06 3.45
C ALA A 22 -2.29 -2.16 4.17
N ARG A 23 -2.65 -2.50 5.42
CA ARG A 23 -3.53 -1.67 6.27
C ARG A 23 -2.96 -0.29 6.55
N VAL A 24 -1.64 -0.18 6.75
CA VAL A 24 -0.97 1.11 6.94
C VAL A 24 -1.12 1.94 5.67
N TRP A 25 -0.89 1.36 4.49
CA TRP A 25 -1.05 2.06 3.22
C TRP A 25 -2.49 2.50 2.93
N GLU A 26 -3.48 1.63 3.18
CA GLU A 26 -4.90 1.99 3.09
C GLU A 26 -5.23 3.21 3.98
N ARG A 27 -4.75 3.20 5.23
CA ARG A 27 -4.94 4.32 6.16
C ARG A 27 -4.21 5.57 5.68
N THR A 28 -2.98 5.46 5.19
CA THR A 28 -2.17 6.58 4.69
C THR A 28 -2.86 7.26 3.52
N VAL A 29 -3.29 6.50 2.52
CA VAL A 29 -4.04 6.99 1.36
C VAL A 29 -5.30 7.73 1.79
N ARG A 30 -6.10 7.12 2.67
CA ARG A 30 -7.33 7.73 3.19
C ARG A 30 -7.05 9.02 3.95
N ARG A 31 -6.01 9.04 4.79
CA ARG A 31 -5.62 10.23 5.59
C ARG A 31 -5.03 11.35 4.73
N ALA A 32 -4.37 11.00 3.63
CA ALA A 32 -3.84 11.94 2.66
C ALA A 32 -4.91 12.51 1.72
N GLN A 33 -6.17 12.04 1.83
CA GLN A 33 -7.28 12.46 0.98
C GLN A 33 -6.98 12.32 -0.51
N LEU A 34 -6.20 11.30 -0.88
CA LEU A 34 -5.90 11.01 -2.28
C LEU A 34 -7.18 10.52 -2.98
N PRO A 35 -7.43 10.93 -4.24
CA PRO A 35 -8.59 10.48 -5.02
C PRO A 35 -8.36 9.06 -5.53
N VAL A 36 -8.24 8.07 -4.63
CA VAL A 36 -8.02 6.68 -5.01
C VAL A 36 -9.31 6.06 -5.50
N ALA A 37 -9.22 5.33 -6.60
CA ALA A 37 -10.33 4.57 -7.16
C ALA A 37 -10.74 3.43 -6.23
N TYR A 38 -12.04 3.14 -6.19
CA TYR A 38 -12.62 2.06 -5.37
C TYR A 38 -13.21 0.96 -6.26
N SER A 39 -13.28 -0.27 -5.72
CA SER A 39 -13.98 -1.36 -6.37
C SER A 39 -15.50 -1.10 -6.44
N GLN A 40 -16.15 -1.61 -7.49
CA GLN A 40 -17.57 -1.39 -7.78
C GLN A 40 -18.50 -2.45 -7.12
N GLY A 41 -18.08 -3.04 -5.99
CA GLY A 41 -18.82 -4.09 -5.30
C GLY A 41 -19.60 -3.58 -4.08
N PHE A 42 -20.36 -4.47 -3.43
CA PHE A 42 -21.12 -4.16 -2.20
C PHE A 42 -20.26 -3.79 -0.98
N SER A 43 -18.96 -4.09 -1.04
CA SER A 43 -17.94 -3.63 -0.08
C SER A 43 -16.81 -2.96 -0.87
N PRO A 44 -16.88 -1.63 -1.09
CA PRO A 44 -15.88 -0.92 -1.87
C PRO A 44 -14.54 -0.90 -1.13
N HIS A 45 -13.50 -1.36 -1.81
CA HIS A 45 -12.12 -1.35 -1.32
C HIS A 45 -11.27 -0.48 -2.23
N ALA A 46 -10.34 0.28 -1.63
CA ALA A 46 -9.38 1.08 -2.38
C ALA A 46 -8.56 0.18 -3.32
N ARG A 47 -8.39 0.59 -4.58
CA ARG A 47 -7.65 -0.17 -5.59
C ARG A 47 -6.15 0.02 -5.39
N LEU A 48 -5.60 -0.81 -4.51
CA LEU A 48 -4.18 -0.88 -4.16
C LEU A 48 -3.61 -2.22 -4.64
N SER A 49 -2.47 -2.19 -5.31
CA SER A 49 -1.75 -3.39 -5.76
C SER A 49 -0.33 -3.38 -5.21
N PHE A 50 -0.02 -4.33 -4.33
CA PHE A 50 1.30 -4.43 -3.70
C PHE A 50 2.25 -5.29 -4.55
N GLY A 51 3.55 -4.99 -4.48
CA GLY A 51 4.60 -5.88 -4.97
C GLY A 51 4.69 -7.18 -4.14
N LEU A 52 5.73 -7.97 -4.42
CA LEU A 52 6.01 -9.19 -3.65
C LEU A 52 6.18 -8.86 -2.18
N ALA A 53 5.59 -9.68 -1.31
CA ALA A 53 5.68 -9.50 0.12
C ALA A 53 7.12 -9.75 0.60
N LEU A 54 7.70 -8.77 1.28
CA LEU A 54 8.94 -8.96 2.03
C LEU A 54 8.70 -9.82 3.27
N SER A 55 9.53 -10.84 3.48
CA SER A 55 9.53 -11.69 4.68
C SER A 55 9.60 -10.86 5.96
N THR A 56 8.82 -11.25 6.97
CA THR A 56 8.83 -10.58 8.27
C THR A 56 10.24 -10.60 8.87
N GLY A 57 10.70 -9.45 9.37
CA GLY A 57 12.04 -9.29 9.94
C GLY A 57 13.09 -8.78 8.95
N PHE A 58 12.82 -8.82 7.64
CA PHE A 58 13.74 -8.33 6.61
C PHE A 58 13.52 -6.84 6.33
N GLU A 59 14.61 -6.19 5.91
CA GLU A 59 14.60 -4.79 5.47
C GLU A 59 14.75 -4.69 3.96
N SER A 60 14.17 -3.63 3.38
CA SER A 60 14.20 -3.39 1.94
C SER A 60 14.16 -1.89 1.66
N ASP A 61 14.85 -1.48 0.60
CA ASP A 61 14.91 -0.10 0.11
C ASP A 61 13.93 0.17 -1.03
N ALA A 62 13.37 -0.88 -1.60
CA ALA A 62 12.63 -0.81 -2.85
C ALA A 62 11.44 -1.77 -2.79
N GLU A 63 10.49 -1.44 -1.93
CA GLU A 63 9.14 -2.00 -1.97
C GLU A 63 8.28 -1.14 -2.90
N TYR A 64 7.30 -1.76 -3.55
CA TYR A 64 6.45 -1.10 -4.53
C TYR A 64 4.97 -1.27 -4.21
N LEU A 65 4.23 -0.17 -4.36
CA LEU A 65 2.78 -0.11 -4.28
C LEU A 65 2.27 0.65 -5.51
N ASP A 66 1.34 0.07 -6.23
CA ASP A 66 0.60 0.76 -7.27
C ASP A 66 -0.78 1.17 -6.73
N ILE A 67 -1.14 2.42 -6.98
CA ILE A 67 -2.46 2.96 -6.67
C ILE A 67 -3.15 3.41 -7.95
N GLU A 68 -4.44 3.13 -8.05
CA GLU A 68 -5.29 3.71 -9.10
C GLU A 68 -5.99 4.95 -8.55
N LEU A 69 -5.89 6.06 -9.26
CA LEU A 69 -6.56 7.31 -8.96
C LEU A 69 -7.79 7.47 -9.88
N ASP A 70 -8.90 7.89 -9.28
CA ASP A 70 -10.10 8.34 -9.97
C ASP A 70 -9.76 9.63 -10.77
N PRO A 71 -10.24 9.78 -12.02
CA PRO A 71 -10.03 10.98 -12.82
C PRO A 71 -10.57 12.27 -12.18
#